data_AF-A0A1J5E8N7-F1
#
_entry.id   AF-A0A1J5E8N7-F1
#
_cell.length_a   1.000
_cell.length_b   1.000
_cell.length_c   1.000
_cell.angle_alpha   90.00
_cell.angle_beta   90.00
_cell.angle_gamma   90.00
#
_symmetry.space_group_name_H-M   'P 1'
#
loop_
_entity.id
_entity.type
_entity.pdbx_description
1 polymer ?
#
loop_
_entity_poly.entity_id
_entity_poly.type
_entity_poly.pdbx_seq_one_letter_code
_entity_poly.pdbx_strand_id
1 'polypeptide(L)'
;MIADRAHSLFLDGRINDPEFRNLMAIMEQEYPSFSPGRFLWQEYAEATLRIPTLLDSLPLAFLNDTDQKVIIEISAVVARVSEERAALMFVDNAARKILGQRYFAGDSLDESMKKFAKDVMAAIETTYREEAEIAKNKTGQQFPSSATAFDRIEKLIRQQCASDKRR
;
A
#
# COMPACT_ATOMS: atom_id res chain seq x y z
N MET A 1 21.38 -6.19 -29.47
CA MET A 1 22.47 -6.02 -28.49
C MET A 1 21.94 -6.33 -27.08
N ILE A 2 22.81 -6.52 -26.08
CA ILE A 2 22.43 -6.80 -24.67
C ILE A 2 21.44 -5.74 -24.14
N ALA A 3 21.68 -4.47 -24.44
CA ALA A 3 20.79 -3.37 -24.05
C ALA A 3 19.39 -3.44 -24.70
N ASP A 4 19.29 -3.80 -25.99
CA ASP A 4 17.99 -3.94 -26.65
C ASP A 4 17.16 -5.07 -26.03
N ARG A 5 17.83 -6.16 -25.62
CA ARG A 5 17.18 -7.30 -24.96
C ARG A 5 16.70 -6.92 -23.56
N ALA A 6 17.55 -6.25 -22.77
CA ALA A 6 17.18 -5.76 -21.45
C ALA A 6 16.03 -4.74 -21.54
N HIS A 7 16.07 -3.84 -22.51
CA HIS A 7 15.02 -2.85 -22.74
C HIS A 7 13.70 -3.49 -23.17
N SER A 8 13.72 -4.49 -24.05
CA SER A 8 12.52 -5.27 -24.40
C SER A 8 11.89 -5.93 -23.18
N LEU A 9 12.70 -6.58 -22.33
CA LEU A 9 12.20 -7.19 -21.08
C LEU A 9 11.64 -6.14 -20.11
N PHE A 10 12.26 -4.96 -20.04
CA PHE A 10 11.76 -3.84 -19.24
C PHE A 10 10.39 -3.34 -19.74
N LEU A 11 10.24 -3.13 -21.05
CA LEU A 11 8.99 -2.69 -21.68
C LEU A 11 7.86 -3.71 -21.51
N ASP A 12 8.19 -5.01 -21.48
CA ASP A 12 7.24 -6.09 -21.19
C ASP A 12 6.87 -6.20 -19.70
N GLY A 13 7.38 -5.31 -18.84
CA GLY A 13 7.15 -5.32 -17.39
C GLY A 13 7.86 -6.46 -16.65
N ARG A 14 8.81 -7.16 -17.30
CA ARG A 14 9.54 -8.31 -16.76
C ARG A 14 10.73 -7.89 -15.90
N ILE A 15 10.57 -6.85 -15.09
CA ILE A 15 11.62 -6.27 -14.25
C ILE A 15 12.13 -7.22 -13.15
N ASN A 16 11.32 -8.21 -12.77
CA ASN A 16 11.68 -9.24 -11.80
C ASN A 16 12.26 -10.51 -12.43
N ASP A 17 12.40 -10.54 -13.75
CA ASP A 17 12.93 -11.70 -14.45
C ASP A 17 14.43 -11.90 -14.17
N PRO A 18 14.88 -13.13 -13.86
CA PRO A 18 16.31 -13.41 -13.68
C PRO A 18 17.15 -13.00 -14.90
N GLU A 19 16.64 -13.15 -16.12
CA GLU A 19 17.31 -12.74 -17.35
C GLU A 19 17.55 -11.23 -17.36
N PHE A 20 16.51 -10.44 -17.02
CA PHE A 20 16.61 -8.99 -16.96
C PHE A 20 17.68 -8.55 -15.94
N ARG A 21 17.64 -9.10 -14.72
CA ARG A 21 18.60 -8.78 -13.65
C ARG A 21 20.04 -9.11 -14.06
N ASN A 22 20.24 -10.24 -14.72
CA ASN A 22 21.56 -10.64 -15.22
C ASN A 22 22.08 -9.69 -16.30
N LEU A 23 21.24 -9.31 -17.27
CA LEU A 23 21.63 -8.37 -18.32
C LEU A 23 21.97 -6.98 -17.75
N MET A 24 21.22 -6.51 -16.75
CA MET A 24 21.52 -5.26 -16.05
C MET A 24 22.87 -5.33 -15.32
N ALA A 25 23.16 -6.43 -14.62
CA ALA A 25 24.44 -6.63 -13.94
C ALA A 25 25.63 -6.68 -14.92
N ILE A 26 25.48 -7.36 -16.06
CA ILE A 26 26.50 -7.39 -17.12
C ILE A 26 26.78 -5.99 -17.65
N MET A 27 25.74 -5.19 -17.93
CA MET A 27 25.91 -3.82 -18.43
C MET A 27 26.62 -2.92 -17.40
N GLU A 28 26.28 -3.05 -16.11
CA GLU A 28 26.92 -2.29 -15.04
C GLU A 28 28.41 -2.66 -14.87
N GLN A 29 28.75 -3.95 -14.93
CA GLN A 29 30.11 -4.44 -14.70
C GLN A 29 31.02 -4.29 -15.91
N GLU A 30 30.56 -4.68 -17.10
CA GLU A 30 31.39 -4.76 -18.31
C GLU A 30 31.35 -3.46 -19.13
N TYR A 31 30.29 -2.65 -19.01
CA TYR A 31 30.06 -1.47 -19.84
C TYR A 31 29.64 -0.21 -19.04
N PRO A 32 30.38 0.20 -17.99
CA PRO A 32 29.95 1.25 -17.07
C PRO A 32 29.78 2.65 -17.71
N SER A 33 30.46 2.92 -18.82
CA SER A 33 30.36 4.18 -19.57
C SER A 33 29.32 4.14 -20.71
N PHE A 34 28.67 2.99 -20.93
CA PHE A 34 27.73 2.82 -22.03
C PHE A 34 26.40 3.48 -21.73
N SER A 35 26.11 4.55 -22.48
CA SER A 35 24.97 5.43 -22.20
C SER A 35 23.60 4.73 -22.22
N PRO A 36 23.28 3.81 -23.15
CA PRO A 36 22.01 3.08 -23.10
C PRO A 36 21.83 2.24 -21.83
N GLY A 37 22.91 1.62 -21.32
CA GLY A 37 22.85 0.85 -20.07
C GLY A 37 22.56 1.74 -18.86
N ARG A 38 23.21 2.92 -18.77
CA ARG A 38 22.95 3.89 -17.70
C ARG A 38 21.53 4.48 -17.76
N PHE A 39 21.03 4.76 -18.95
CA PHE A 39 19.66 5.25 -19.12
C PHE A 39 18.64 4.20 -18.66
N LEU A 40 18.79 2.94 -19.10
CA LEU A 40 17.90 1.86 -18.66
C LEU A 40 17.99 1.61 -17.15
N TRP A 41 19.17 1.78 -16.54
CA TRP A 41 19.33 1.71 -15.09
C TRP A 41 18.55 2.80 -14.36
N GLN A 42 18.57 4.05 -14.88
CA GLN A 42 17.78 5.14 -14.32
C GLN A 42 16.27 4.86 -14.44
N GLU A 43 15.80 4.42 -15.61
CA GLU A 43 14.40 4.05 -15.80
C GLU A 43 13.97 2.91 -14.88
N TYR A 44 14.82 1.90 -14.71
CA TYR A 44 14.58 0.79 -13.78
C TYR A 44 14.54 1.28 -12.33
N ALA A 45 15.48 2.12 -11.91
CA ALA A 45 15.49 2.69 -10.56
C ALA A 45 14.21 3.49 -10.28
N GLU A 46 13.79 4.33 -11.23
CA GLU A 46 12.53 5.07 -11.14
C GLU A 46 11.30 4.15 -11.10
N ALA A 47 11.26 3.11 -11.94
CA ALA A 47 10.18 2.14 -11.95
C ALA A 47 10.08 1.37 -10.62
N THR A 48 11.24 1.02 -10.04
CA THR A 48 11.32 0.32 -8.75
C THR A 48 10.82 1.21 -7.62
N LEU A 49 11.13 2.52 -7.64
CA LEU A 49 10.59 3.48 -6.67
C LEU A 49 9.06 3.55 -6.70
N ARG A 50 8.44 3.32 -7.86
CA ARG A 50 6.97 3.36 -8.04
C ARG A 50 6.27 2.07 -7.61
N ILE A 51 6.99 1.00 -7.28
CA ILE A 51 6.40 -0.23 -6.77
C ILE A 51 5.73 0.07 -5.42
N PRO A 52 4.42 -0.19 -5.26
CA PRO A 52 3.76 0.05 -3.99
C PRO A 52 4.35 -0.81 -2.88
N THR A 53 4.60 -0.21 -1.71
CA THR A 53 5.18 -0.88 -0.55
C THR A 53 4.16 -0.98 0.58
N LEU A 54 4.06 -2.16 1.18
CA LEU A 54 3.25 -2.37 2.37
C LEU A 54 3.96 -1.74 3.58
N LEU A 55 3.29 -0.84 4.30
CA LEU A 55 3.76 -0.30 5.56
C LEU A 55 3.25 -1.11 6.75
N ASP A 56 1.97 -1.48 6.73
CA ASP A 56 1.31 -2.17 7.83
C ASP A 56 0.05 -2.90 7.33
N SER A 57 -0.42 -3.89 8.08
CA SER A 57 -1.60 -4.69 7.78
C SER A 57 -2.32 -5.12 9.05
N LEU A 58 -3.65 -5.01 9.08
CA LEU A 58 -4.48 -5.39 10.21
C LEU A 58 -5.62 -6.32 9.76
N PRO A 59 -5.55 -7.62 10.10
CA PRO A 59 -6.65 -8.55 9.86
C PRO A 59 -7.73 -8.39 10.94
N LEU A 60 -8.98 -8.17 10.53
CA LEU A 60 -10.13 -7.99 11.40
C LEU A 60 -11.21 -9.02 11.09
N ALA A 61 -11.81 -9.62 12.12
CA ALA A 61 -12.82 -10.66 11.97
C ALA A 61 -14.24 -10.09 12.14
N PHE A 62 -15.12 -10.37 11.18
CA PHE A 62 -16.51 -9.89 11.21
C PHE A 62 -17.48 -11.07 11.02
N LEU A 63 -18.75 -10.85 11.34
CA LEU A 63 -19.85 -11.69 10.86
C LEU A 63 -20.43 -11.06 9.59
N ASN A 64 -20.60 -11.85 8.54
CA ASN A 64 -21.34 -11.43 7.35
C ASN A 64 -22.86 -11.57 7.54
N ASP A 65 -23.62 -11.30 6.48
CA ASP A 65 -25.09 -11.34 6.49
C ASP A 65 -25.67 -12.75 6.74
N THR A 66 -24.85 -13.80 6.68
CA THR A 66 -25.23 -15.19 6.98
C THR A 66 -24.67 -15.68 8.32
N ASP A 67 -24.23 -14.77 9.20
CA ASP A 67 -23.57 -15.03 10.49
C ASP A 67 -22.29 -15.89 10.38
N GLN A 68 -21.68 -15.92 9.20
CA GLN A 68 -20.40 -16.57 8.99
C GLN A 68 -19.25 -15.62 9.29
N LYS A 69 -18.22 -16.15 9.94
CA LYS A 69 -16.98 -15.42 10.18
C LYS A 69 -16.26 -15.15 8.86
N VAL A 70 -15.99 -13.87 8.59
CA VAL A 70 -15.14 -13.40 7.50
C VAL A 70 -13.97 -12.61 8.06
N ILE A 71 -12.83 -12.63 7.38
CA ILE A 71 -11.65 -11.82 7.73
C ILE A 71 -11.49 -10.76 6.66
N ILE A 72 -11.45 -9.50 7.06
CA ILE A 72 -11.11 -8.38 6.19
C ILE A 72 -9.74 -7.87 6.63
N GLU A 73 -8.79 -7.87 5.70
CA GLU A 73 -7.45 -7.35 5.93
C GLU A 73 -7.35 -5.93 5.38
N ILE A 74 -7.11 -4.97 6.28
CA ILE A 74 -6.87 -3.58 5.91
C ILE A 74 -5.36 -3.37 5.83
N SER A 75 -4.86 -3.00 4.67
CA SER A 75 -3.44 -2.73 4.43
C SER A 75 -3.17 -1.25 4.23
N ALA A 76 -2.13 -0.72 4.87
CA ALA A 76 -1.58 0.60 4.60
C ALA A 76 -0.45 0.47 3.58
N VAL A 77 -0.64 1.03 2.38
CA VAL A 77 0.25 0.86 1.23
C VAL A 77 0.73 2.23 0.74
N VAL A 78 2.04 2.39 0.55
CA VAL A 78 2.63 3.60 -0.05
C VAL A 78 2.85 3.37 -1.53
N ALA A 79 2.35 4.28 -2.36
CA ALA A 79 2.71 4.40 -3.76
C ALA A 79 3.48 5.71 -3.97
N ARG A 80 4.76 5.61 -4.35
CA ARG A 80 5.55 6.82 -4.66
C ARG A 80 5.20 7.36 -6.04
N VAL A 81 5.08 8.67 -6.11
CA VAL A 81 4.89 9.42 -7.36
C VAL A 81 6.23 10.01 -7.81
N SER A 82 7.01 10.52 -6.86
CA SER A 82 8.39 10.98 -7.05
C SER A 82 9.19 10.79 -5.74
N GLU A 83 10.45 11.23 -5.71
CA GLU A 83 11.25 11.24 -4.48
C GLU A 83 10.60 12.09 -3.37
N GLU A 84 10.00 13.21 -3.76
CA GLU A 84 9.40 14.19 -2.83
C GLU A 84 7.89 14.01 -2.64
N ARG A 85 7.23 13.08 -3.35
CA ARG A 85 5.77 12.91 -3.32
C ARG A 85 5.36 11.45 -3.30
N ALA A 86 4.46 11.11 -2.39
CA ALA A 86 3.85 9.79 -2.33
C ALA A 86 2.38 9.86 -1.93
N ALA A 87 1.65 8.79 -2.24
CA ALA A 87 0.31 8.54 -1.76
C ALA A 87 0.35 7.38 -0.78
N LEU A 88 -0.21 7.58 0.41
CA LEU A 88 -0.53 6.51 1.34
C LEU A 88 -1.99 6.12 1.14
N MET A 89 -2.24 4.84 0.92
CA MET A 89 -3.56 4.26 0.66
C MET A 89 -3.88 3.24 1.75
N PHE A 90 -5.13 3.21 2.18
CA PHE A 90 -5.68 2.14 3.01
C PHE A 90 -6.59 1.30 2.13
N VAL A 91 -6.30 0.01 2.01
CA VAL A 91 -6.93 -0.87 1.02
C VAL A 91 -7.44 -2.16 1.65
N ASP A 92 -8.52 -2.68 1.09
CA ASP A 92 -8.92 -4.08 1.20
C ASP A 92 -8.54 -4.78 -0.11
N ASN A 93 -7.50 -5.62 -0.04
CA ASN A 93 -6.97 -6.31 -1.21
C ASN A 93 -7.93 -7.38 -1.75
N ALA A 94 -8.65 -8.08 -0.87
CA ALA A 94 -9.59 -9.12 -1.26
C ALA A 94 -10.77 -8.52 -2.04
N ALA A 95 -11.28 -7.38 -1.58
CA ALA A 95 -12.34 -6.64 -2.27
C ALA A 95 -11.84 -5.72 -3.40
N ARG A 96 -10.52 -5.61 -3.60
CA ARG A 96 -9.87 -4.67 -4.54
C ARG A 96 -10.37 -3.24 -4.37
N LYS A 97 -10.52 -2.79 -3.12
CA LYS A 97 -11.14 -1.50 -2.77
C LYS A 97 -10.15 -0.60 -2.04
N ILE A 98 -10.03 0.65 -2.49
CA ILE A 98 -9.37 1.71 -1.73
C ILE A 98 -10.38 2.31 -0.77
N LEU A 99 -10.10 2.21 0.53
CA LEU A 99 -10.93 2.72 1.62
C LEU A 99 -10.67 4.21 1.87
N GLY A 100 -9.42 4.64 1.68
CA GLY A 100 -9.01 6.04 1.72
C GLY A 100 -7.59 6.23 1.22
N GLN A 101 -7.27 7.46 0.84
CA GLN A 101 -5.93 7.82 0.37
C GLN A 101 -5.57 9.23 0.80
N ARG A 102 -4.29 9.47 1.08
CA ARG A 102 -3.73 10.78 1.39
C ARG A 102 -2.39 10.98 0.69
N TYR A 103 -2.21 12.16 0.10
CA TYR A 103 -0.95 12.57 -0.49
C TYR A 103 -0.06 13.22 0.56
N PHE A 104 1.24 12.95 0.45
CA PHE A 104 2.27 13.55 1.27
C PHE A 104 3.36 14.13 0.36
N ALA A 105 3.99 15.21 0.82
CA ALA A 105 5.12 15.83 0.14
C ALA A 105 6.12 16.45 1.13
N GLY A 106 7.39 16.60 0.71
CA GLY A 106 8.45 17.31 1.44
C GLY A 106 9.49 16.41 2.13
N ASP A 107 10.45 17.04 2.81
CA ASP A 107 11.71 16.42 3.25
C ASP A 107 11.56 15.30 4.31
N SER A 108 10.40 15.20 4.97
CA SER A 108 10.09 14.18 5.98
C SER A 108 8.95 13.25 5.56
N LEU A 109 8.84 13.02 4.24
CA LEU A 109 7.79 12.23 3.59
C LEU A 109 7.58 10.87 4.27
N ASP A 110 8.64 10.07 4.40
CA ASP A 110 8.56 8.70 4.90
C ASP A 110 8.18 8.62 6.38
N GLU A 111 8.78 9.46 7.21
CA GLU A 111 8.46 9.51 8.64
C GLU A 111 7.01 9.95 8.87
N SER A 112 6.57 10.98 8.13
CA SER A 112 5.20 11.50 8.20
C SER A 112 4.17 10.44 7.78
N MET A 113 4.44 9.71 6.69
CA MET A 113 3.57 8.62 6.24
C MET A 113 3.53 7.47 7.25
N LYS A 114 4.68 7.02 7.76
CA LYS A 114 4.74 5.95 8.76
C LYS A 114 3.99 6.31 10.02
N LYS A 115 4.19 7.54 10.52
CA LYS A 115 3.47 8.04 11.70
C LYS A 115 1.97 8.10 11.45
N PHE A 116 1.54 8.69 10.34
CA PHE A 116 0.12 8.78 10.02
C PHE A 116 -0.53 7.41 9.80
N ALA A 117 0.15 6.49 9.10
CA ALA A 117 -0.31 5.11 8.93
C ALA A 117 -0.52 4.45 10.30
N LYS A 118 0.47 4.53 11.20
CA LYS A 118 0.37 3.99 12.55
C LYS A 118 -0.81 4.57 13.33
N ASP A 119 -1.00 5.88 13.29
CA ASP A 119 -2.10 6.56 13.98
C ASP A 119 -3.47 6.11 13.46
N VAL A 120 -3.63 6.00 12.13
CA VAL A 120 -4.87 5.51 11.52
C VAL A 120 -5.10 4.03 11.83
N MET A 121 -4.08 3.18 11.74
CA MET A 121 -4.20 1.75 12.04
C MET A 121 -4.57 1.52 13.51
N ALA A 122 -3.98 2.27 14.44
CA ALA A 122 -4.37 2.23 15.85
C ALA A 122 -5.84 2.67 16.04
N ALA A 123 -6.29 3.73 15.36
CA ALA A 123 -7.67 4.18 15.45
C ALA A 123 -8.67 3.15 14.87
N ILE A 124 -8.30 2.46 13.79
CA ILE A 124 -9.08 1.34 13.23
C ILE A 124 -9.19 0.22 14.27
N GLU A 125 -8.07 -0.19 14.87
CA GLU A 125 -8.05 -1.24 15.87
C GLU A 125 -8.92 -0.89 17.09
N THR A 126 -8.80 0.34 17.61
CA THR A 126 -9.65 0.83 18.70
C THR A 126 -11.13 0.79 18.33
N THR A 127 -11.49 1.31 17.15
CA THR A 127 -12.88 1.33 16.67
C THR A 127 -13.44 -0.09 16.53
N TYR A 128 -12.65 -1.02 16.01
CA TYR A 128 -13.04 -2.42 15.93
C TYR A 128 -13.26 -3.05 17.31
N ARG A 129 -12.36 -2.81 18.27
CA ARG A 129 -12.50 -3.33 19.65
C ARG A 129 -13.75 -2.79 20.32
N GLU A 130 -14.09 -1.51 20.13
CA GLU A 130 -15.34 -0.93 20.62
C GLU A 130 -16.56 -1.65 20.05
N GLU A 131 -16.59 -1.87 18.72
CA GLU A 131 -17.70 -2.57 18.06
C GLU A 131 -17.80 -4.04 18.50
N ALA A 132 -16.66 -4.72 18.69
CA ALA A 132 -16.63 -6.10 19.18
C ALA A 132 -17.19 -6.21 20.61
N GLU A 133 -16.87 -5.27 21.49
CA GLU A 133 -17.45 -5.21 22.84
C GLU A 133 -18.95 -4.89 22.80
N ILE A 134 -19.39 -4.01 21.89
CA ILE A 134 -20.82 -3.75 21.69
C ILE A 134 -21.56 -5.01 21.23
N ALA A 135 -21.01 -5.75 20.26
CA ALA A 135 -21.60 -7.00 19.77
C ALA A 135 -21.69 -8.04 20.88
N LYS A 136 -20.60 -8.23 21.63
CA LYS A 136 -20.57 -9.15 22.77
C LYS A 136 -21.63 -8.81 23.83
N ASN A 137 -21.76 -7.54 24.18
CA ASN A 137 -22.66 -7.10 25.24
C ASN A 137 -24.14 -7.04 24.82
N LYS A 138 -24.43 -6.74 23.55
CA LYS A 138 -25.82 -6.59 23.06
C LYS A 138 -26.41 -7.85 22.45
N THR A 139 -25.63 -8.59 21.67
CA THR A 139 -26.11 -9.75 20.90
C THR A 139 -25.49 -11.06 21.36
N GLY A 140 -24.49 -11.02 22.25
CA GLY A 140 -23.74 -12.21 22.68
C GLY A 140 -22.80 -12.75 21.59
N GLN A 141 -22.66 -12.04 20.47
CA GLN A 141 -21.81 -12.46 19.35
C GLN A 141 -20.34 -12.17 19.66
N GLN A 142 -19.46 -13.08 19.23
CA GLN A 142 -18.02 -12.95 19.42
C GLN A 142 -17.38 -11.89 18.50
N PHE A 143 -17.98 -11.64 17.33
CA PHE A 143 -17.47 -10.70 16.33
C PHE A 143 -18.56 -9.72 15.95
N PRO A 144 -18.22 -8.46 15.63
CA PRO A 144 -19.19 -7.49 15.15
C PRO A 144 -19.64 -7.81 13.72
N SER A 145 -20.83 -7.33 13.35
CA SER A 145 -21.31 -7.40 11.96
C SER A 145 -20.42 -6.57 11.05
N SER A 146 -20.07 -7.12 9.88
CA SER A 146 -19.33 -6.40 8.85
C SER A 146 -20.12 -5.18 8.36
N ALA A 147 -21.43 -5.31 8.17
CA ALA A 147 -22.28 -4.24 7.63
C ALA A 147 -22.23 -2.95 8.47
N THR A 148 -22.15 -3.07 9.80
CA THR A 148 -22.12 -1.90 10.70
C THR A 148 -20.71 -1.49 11.07
N ALA A 149 -19.89 -2.42 11.54
CA ALA A 149 -18.57 -2.08 12.08
C ALA A 149 -17.58 -1.69 10.97
N PHE A 150 -17.65 -2.35 9.81
CA PHE A 150 -16.78 -2.00 8.68
C PHE A 150 -17.16 -0.66 8.06
N ASP A 151 -18.45 -0.32 7.96
CA ASP A 151 -18.88 1.00 7.50
C ASP A 151 -18.37 2.12 8.42
N ARG A 152 -18.38 1.90 9.74
CA ARG A 152 -17.80 2.84 10.71
C ARG A 152 -16.29 3.00 10.52
N ILE A 153 -15.56 1.89 10.31
CA ILE A 153 -14.12 1.90 10.02
C ILE A 153 -13.82 2.63 8.70
N GLU A 154 -14.59 2.37 7.64
CA GLU A 154 -14.42 3.04 6.35
C GLU A 154 -14.63 4.56 6.47
N LYS A 155 -15.66 4.98 7.22
CA LYS A 155 -15.91 6.40 7.50
C LYS A 155 -14.76 7.04 8.27
N LEU A 156 -14.22 6.37 9.29
CA LEU A 156 -13.04 6.83 10.03
C LEU A 156 -11.84 7.04 9.10
N ILE A 157 -11.51 6.05 8.28
CA ILE A 157 -10.39 6.11 7.33
C ILE A 157 -10.55 7.31 6.39
N ARG A 158 -11.75 7.49 5.81
CA ARG A 158 -12.05 8.61 4.90
C ARG A 158 -11.90 9.96 5.60
N GLN A 159 -12.38 10.08 6.83
CA GLN A 159 -12.25 11.31 7.62
C GLN A 159 -10.79 11.65 7.91
N GLN A 160 -10.00 10.66 8.34
CA GLN A 160 -8.58 10.85 8.61
C GLN A 160 -7.79 11.22 7.35
N CYS A 161 -8.14 10.65 6.20
CA CYS A 161 -7.50 10.97 4.93
C CYS A 161 -7.89 12.36 4.38
N ALA A 162 -9.09 12.85 4.70
CA ALA A 162 -9.62 14.12 4.19
C ALA A 162 -9.22 15.36 5.02
N SER A 163 -8.68 15.19 6.22
CA SER A 163 -8.54 16.25 7.24
C SER A 163 -7.47 17.32 6.94
N ASP A 164 -6.87 17.34 5.75
CA ASP A 164 -5.76 18.24 5.40
C ASP A 164 -6.02 19.11 4.14
N LYS A 165 -7.27 19.58 3.96
CA LYS A 165 -7.61 20.61 2.96
C LYS A 165 -7.45 22.05 3.48
N ARG A 166 -6.83 22.27 4.65
CA ARG A 166 -6.71 23.60 5.28
C ARG A 166 -5.32 23.86 5.85
N ARG A 167 -4.30 23.98 4.99
CA ARG A 167 -3.11 24.80 5.25
C ARG A 167 -2.65 25.44 3.96
#